data_AF-A0A9P7B9Y8-F1
#
_entry.id   AF-A0A9P7B9Y8-F1
#
_cell.length_a   1.000
_cell.length_b   1.000
_cell.length_c   1.000
_cell.angle_alpha   90.00
_cell.angle_beta   90.00
_cell.angle_gamma   90.00
#
_symmetry.space_group_name_H-M   'P 1'
#
loop_
_entity.id
_entity.type
_entity.pdbx_description
1 polymer ?
#
loop_
_entity_poly.entity_id
_entity_poly.type
_entity_poly.pdbx_seq_one_letter_code
_entity_poly.pdbx_strand_id
1 'polypeptide(L)'
;MSSPASDGAPPAAPPPPQEQDAQPPPPPEFDTSLFPAPPAFYHRYTDAEANLAPPPNVDWIVQDGSYTVFGETWPVEETTPTLHEMGVPEMFDPNEDRKLSLQSLLRTLILTYTQLLDALLTPPPSLAHPEPTLPTDPERLTEHMRLICINMHYLVNELRPVQARETLKAMMQSQIDLRRRKTAAIKQKCASITAQLAALQAQTAEAANARPPPKSHDRLDPSPAEAAATAAQEALDIFAKLRARAADTVVS
;
A
#
# COMPACT_ATOMS: atom_id res chain seq x y z
N MET A 1 83.86 10.28 1.48
CA MET A 1 83.28 10.52 2.82
C MET A 1 83.83 11.86 3.32
N SER A 2 83.06 12.91 3.55
CA SER A 2 81.67 13.21 3.17
C SER A 2 81.56 14.73 2.99
N SER A 3 80.65 15.18 2.13
CA SER A 3 80.55 16.55 1.60
C SER A 3 79.08 17.03 1.65
N PRO A 4 78.76 18.33 1.49
CA PRO A 4 79.53 19.55 1.79
C PRO A 4 78.65 20.71 2.38
N ALA A 5 79.17 21.95 2.38
CA ALA A 5 78.58 23.24 1.90
C ALA A 5 77.04 23.44 1.80
N SER A 6 76.43 24.63 1.75
CA SER A 6 76.66 26.05 2.14
C SER A 6 75.32 26.79 1.81
N ASP A 7 75.08 28.11 1.86
CA ASP A 7 75.88 29.30 2.15
C ASP A 7 74.98 30.40 2.79
N GLY A 8 75.46 31.65 2.94
CA GLY A 8 74.73 32.74 3.60
C GLY A 8 73.93 33.69 2.67
N ALA A 9 72.95 34.39 3.25
CA ALA A 9 72.37 35.63 2.71
C ALA A 9 71.82 36.55 3.83
N PRO A 10 71.78 37.90 3.67
CA PRO A 10 71.51 38.87 4.74
C PRO A 10 70.20 39.67 4.50
N PRO A 11 70.07 40.89 5.05
CA PRO A 11 69.48 41.24 6.35
C PRO A 11 67.97 41.56 6.30
N ALA A 12 67.33 41.70 7.47
CA ALA A 12 65.88 41.87 7.62
C ALA A 12 65.31 43.20 7.06
N ALA A 13 64.12 43.10 6.49
CA ALA A 13 63.29 44.21 5.96
C ALA A 13 61.99 44.37 6.79
N PRO A 14 61.31 45.53 6.76
CA PRO A 14 60.30 45.92 7.77
C PRO A 14 58.94 45.21 7.62
N PRO A 15 58.08 45.23 8.67
CA PRO A 15 56.84 44.46 8.72
C PRO A 15 55.76 44.94 7.73
N PRO A 16 54.89 44.03 7.24
CA PRO A 16 53.76 44.38 6.38
C PRO A 16 52.67 45.18 7.13
N PRO A 17 51.82 45.93 6.40
CA PRO A 17 50.86 46.88 6.98
C PRO A 17 49.72 46.20 7.74
N GLN A 18 49.15 46.96 8.69
CA GLN A 18 48.00 46.53 9.50
C GLN A 18 46.76 46.31 8.62
N GLU A 19 46.24 45.08 8.63
CA GLU A 19 44.90 44.79 8.11
C GLU A 19 43.86 45.54 8.96
N GLN A 20 43.00 46.29 8.27
CA GLN A 20 41.91 47.05 8.87
C GLN A 20 40.91 46.09 9.52
N ASP A 21 40.24 46.56 10.59
CA ASP A 21 39.25 45.78 11.37
C ASP A 21 38.17 45.12 10.50
N ALA A 22 38.46 43.91 10.03
CA ALA A 22 37.46 42.97 9.58
C ALA A 22 36.73 42.48 10.83
N GLN A 23 35.68 43.21 11.21
CA GLN A 23 34.70 42.81 12.22
C GLN A 23 34.46 41.29 12.07
N PRO A 24 34.70 40.47 13.11
CA PRO A 24 34.43 39.04 12.99
C PRO A 24 32.97 38.85 12.58
N PRO A 25 32.66 37.85 11.72
CA PRO A 25 31.28 37.61 11.32
C PRO A 25 30.44 37.50 12.60
N PRO A 26 29.24 38.13 12.63
CA PRO A 26 28.42 38.13 13.84
C PRO A 26 28.27 36.68 14.32
N PRO A 27 28.41 36.42 15.64
CA PRO A 27 28.24 35.07 16.15
C PRO A 27 26.89 34.55 15.65
N PRO A 28 26.81 33.30 15.17
CA PRO A 28 25.61 32.79 14.52
C PRO A 28 24.44 33.08 15.44
N GLU A 29 23.52 33.93 14.96
CA GLU A 29 22.34 34.30 15.73
C GLU A 29 21.68 32.97 16.11
N PHE A 30 21.48 32.76 17.40
CA PHE A 30 20.94 31.49 17.88
C PHE A 30 19.55 31.34 17.27
N ASP A 31 19.44 30.52 16.23
CA ASP A 31 18.18 30.14 15.62
C ASP A 31 17.32 29.53 16.72
N THR A 32 16.44 30.33 17.34
CA THR A 32 15.51 29.91 18.39
C THR A 32 14.35 29.10 17.80
N SER A 33 14.66 28.22 16.85
CA SER A 33 13.79 27.17 16.36
C SER A 33 13.97 25.95 17.25
N LEU A 34 12.88 25.47 17.84
CA LEU A 34 12.83 24.18 18.54
C LEU A 34 12.98 22.98 17.58
N PHE A 35 12.97 23.23 16.26
CA PHE A 35 13.06 22.23 15.21
C PHE A 35 14.35 22.42 14.40
N PRO A 36 15.02 21.32 13.99
CA PRO A 36 16.20 21.41 13.13
C PRO A 36 15.83 22.05 11.78
N ALA A 37 16.77 22.80 11.21
CA ALA A 37 16.64 23.32 9.85
C ALA A 37 16.43 22.18 8.84
N PRO A 38 15.67 22.40 7.76
CA PRO A 38 15.41 21.37 6.76
C PRO A 38 16.73 20.87 6.12
N PRO A 39 16.85 19.56 5.80
CA PRO A 39 18.09 18.99 5.28
C PRO A 39 18.57 19.71 4.00
N ALA A 40 19.86 20.04 3.94
CA ALA A 40 20.46 20.89 2.90
C ALA A 40 20.20 20.46 1.44
N PHE A 41 19.78 19.21 1.19
CA PHE A 41 19.36 18.76 -0.13
C PHE A 41 18.02 19.36 -0.62
N TYR A 42 17.24 20.04 0.23
CA TYR A 42 15.94 20.61 -0.15
C TYR A 42 16.04 21.60 -1.31
N HIS A 43 17.16 22.32 -1.41
CA HIS A 43 17.45 23.25 -2.51
C HIS A 43 17.44 22.62 -3.91
N ARG A 44 17.55 21.28 -4.03
CA ARG A 44 17.54 20.54 -5.30
C ARG A 44 16.14 20.20 -5.81
N TYR A 45 15.10 20.55 -5.06
CA TYR A 45 13.70 20.30 -5.43
C TYR A 45 13.05 21.62 -5.89
N THR A 46 13.53 22.14 -7.03
CA THR A 46 12.95 23.32 -7.71
C THR A 46 11.93 22.88 -8.76
N ASP A 47 10.97 23.74 -9.14
CA ASP A 47 9.94 23.40 -10.13
C ASP A 47 10.50 22.96 -11.50
N ALA A 48 11.70 23.45 -11.86
CA ALA A 48 12.42 23.06 -13.08
C ALA A 48 13.10 21.67 -12.97
N GLU A 49 13.49 21.27 -11.76
CA GLU A 49 14.29 20.05 -11.50
C GLU A 49 13.47 18.95 -10.80
N ALA A 50 12.24 19.21 -10.40
CA ALA A 50 11.37 18.28 -9.66
C ALA A 50 11.10 16.96 -10.42
N ASN A 51 11.13 16.98 -11.76
CA ASN A 51 11.00 15.78 -12.61
C ASN A 51 12.35 15.07 -12.90
N LEU A 52 13.46 15.64 -12.42
CA LEU A 52 14.83 15.20 -12.71
C LEU A 52 15.62 14.79 -11.44
N ALA A 53 15.15 15.20 -10.26
CA ALA A 53 15.67 14.71 -8.99
C ALA A 53 15.48 13.19 -8.89
N PRO A 54 16.55 12.40 -8.67
CA PRO A 54 16.40 10.97 -8.47
C PRO A 54 15.54 10.71 -7.23
N PRO A 55 14.68 9.66 -7.24
CA PRO A 55 13.98 9.25 -6.02
C PRO A 55 15.01 8.96 -4.92
N PRO A 56 14.64 9.13 -3.63
CA PRO A 56 15.50 8.65 -2.55
C PRO A 56 15.80 7.18 -2.82
N ASN A 57 17.07 6.79 -2.69
CA ASN A 57 17.44 5.39 -2.75
C ASN A 57 16.60 4.63 -1.70
N VAL A 58 16.14 3.42 -1.99
CA VAL A 58 15.42 2.56 -1.04
C VAL A 58 16.27 1.32 -0.70
N ASP A 59 17.26 1.00 -1.54
CA ASP A 59 18.09 -0.19 -1.42
C ASP A 59 18.98 -0.15 -0.17
N TRP A 60 19.44 1.03 0.25
CA TRP A 60 20.17 1.23 1.52
C TRP A 60 19.38 0.74 2.75
N ILE A 61 18.09 1.06 2.85
CA ILE A 61 17.22 0.60 3.95
C ILE A 61 17.13 -0.94 3.94
N VAL A 62 17.01 -1.55 2.76
CA VAL A 62 16.96 -3.01 2.61
C VAL A 62 18.32 -3.67 2.94
N GLN A 63 19.44 -3.00 2.62
CA GLN A 63 20.79 -3.48 2.92
C GLN A 63 21.14 -3.37 4.41
N ASP A 64 20.77 -2.27 5.06
CA ASP A 64 20.99 -2.02 6.50
C ASP A 64 20.05 -2.86 7.39
N GLY A 65 19.00 -3.46 6.80
CA GLY A 65 18.06 -4.37 7.46
C GLY A 65 17.18 -3.71 8.54
N SER A 66 17.37 -2.41 8.79
CA SER A 66 16.66 -1.62 9.78
C SER A 66 16.62 -0.14 9.38
N TYR A 67 15.69 0.62 9.95
CA TYR A 67 15.50 2.04 9.68
C TYR A 67 15.13 2.77 10.98
N THR A 68 15.65 3.97 11.18
CA THR A 68 15.42 4.74 12.40
C THR A 68 14.27 5.74 12.22
N VAL A 69 13.29 5.69 13.11
CA VAL A 69 12.11 6.57 13.13
C VAL A 69 11.94 7.12 14.54
N PHE A 70 11.92 8.45 14.68
CA PHE A 70 11.78 9.17 15.96
C PHE A 70 12.74 8.74 17.08
N GLY A 71 13.92 8.21 16.73
CA GLY A 71 14.94 7.74 17.68
C GLY A 71 14.86 6.25 18.01
N GLU A 72 13.86 5.54 17.49
CA GLU A 72 13.73 4.08 17.59
C GLU A 72 14.23 3.42 16.30
N THR A 73 14.99 2.33 16.42
CA THR A 73 15.44 1.52 15.27
C THR A 73 14.46 0.38 15.04
N TRP A 74 13.80 0.39 13.88
CA TRP A 74 12.82 -0.60 13.46
C TRP A 74 13.44 -1.56 12.44
N PRO A 75 13.26 -2.90 12.57
CA PRO A 75 13.71 -3.84 11.55
C PRO A 75 12.87 -3.70 10.27
N VAL A 76 13.49 -3.93 9.11
CA VAL A 76 12.79 -3.93 7.81
C VAL A 76 11.96 -5.20 7.62
N GLU A 77 12.47 -6.34 8.08
CA GLU A 77 11.69 -7.58 8.19
C GLU A 77 11.05 -7.65 9.58
N GLU A 78 9.73 -7.44 9.66
CA GLU A 78 8.98 -7.44 10.92
C GLU A 78 8.79 -8.88 11.46
N THR A 79 9.87 -9.45 11.99
CA THR A 79 9.83 -10.71 12.74
C THR A 79 9.38 -10.44 14.18
N THR A 80 8.32 -11.12 14.62
CA THR A 80 7.97 -11.13 16.06
C THR A 80 9.01 -11.98 16.79
N PRO A 81 9.70 -11.47 17.82
CA PRO A 81 10.66 -12.27 18.57
C PRO A 81 9.97 -13.45 19.26
N THR A 82 10.69 -14.55 19.40
CA THR A 82 10.20 -15.76 20.07
C THR A 82 9.99 -15.51 21.57
N LEU A 83 9.13 -16.31 22.20
CA LEU A 83 8.92 -16.23 23.65
C LEU A 83 10.22 -16.48 24.42
N HIS A 84 11.04 -17.43 23.95
CA HIS A 84 12.36 -17.71 24.49
C HIS A 84 13.31 -16.49 24.40
N GLU A 85 13.37 -15.78 23.27
CA GLU A 85 14.18 -14.55 23.11
C GLU A 85 13.69 -13.41 24.01
N MET A 86 12.38 -13.33 24.28
CA MET A 86 11.82 -12.40 25.26
C MET A 86 12.02 -12.83 26.72
N GLY A 87 12.63 -14.00 26.99
CA GLY A 87 12.82 -14.54 28.33
C GLY A 87 11.52 -15.01 29.00
N VAL A 88 10.46 -15.24 28.22
CA VAL A 88 9.12 -15.62 28.70
C VAL A 88 8.95 -17.14 28.60
N PRO A 89 8.57 -17.84 29.68
CA PRO A 89 8.26 -19.26 29.62
C PRO A 89 7.09 -19.56 28.69
N GLU A 90 7.28 -20.51 27.78
CA GLU A 90 6.22 -21.05 26.91
C GLU A 90 5.23 -21.88 27.74
N MET A 91 3.94 -21.60 27.61
CA MET A 91 2.86 -22.21 28.39
C MET A 91 1.94 -23.12 27.54
N PHE A 92 2.38 -23.50 26.36
CA PHE A 92 1.63 -24.32 25.40
C PHE A 92 2.54 -25.34 24.69
N ASP A 93 1.94 -26.39 24.14
CA ASP A 93 2.68 -27.39 23.38
C ASP A 93 2.98 -26.89 21.94
N PRO A 94 4.25 -26.83 21.50
CA PRO A 94 4.61 -26.29 20.18
C PRO A 94 4.12 -27.14 19.00
N ASN A 95 3.63 -28.36 19.27
CA ASN A 95 3.08 -29.29 18.27
C ASN A 95 1.53 -29.28 18.22
N GLU A 96 0.85 -28.57 19.11
CA GLU A 96 -0.62 -28.51 19.16
C GLU A 96 -1.17 -27.43 18.21
N ASP A 97 -2.41 -27.62 17.72
CA ASP A 97 -3.19 -26.59 17.05
C ASP A 97 -3.31 -25.34 17.93
N ARG A 98 -2.80 -24.19 17.48
CA ARG A 98 -2.76 -22.94 18.27
C ARG A 98 -4.13 -22.50 18.80
N LYS A 99 -5.22 -22.89 18.12
CA LYS A 99 -6.60 -22.66 18.59
C LYS A 99 -6.94 -23.45 19.86
N LEU A 100 -6.48 -24.70 19.97
CA LEU A 100 -6.68 -25.54 21.16
C LEU A 100 -5.81 -25.03 22.31
N SER A 101 -4.55 -24.69 22.02
CA SER A 101 -3.63 -24.09 22.99
C SER A 101 -4.16 -22.77 23.54
N LEU A 102 -4.68 -21.88 22.68
CA LEU A 102 -5.31 -20.62 23.10
C LEU A 102 -6.56 -20.84 23.97
N GLN A 103 -7.35 -21.89 23.72
CA GLN A 103 -8.46 -22.28 24.60
C GLN A 103 -7.97 -22.87 25.93
N SER A 104 -6.86 -23.62 25.92
CA SER A 104 -6.24 -24.14 27.14
C SER A 104 -5.76 -22.99 28.02
N LEU A 105 -4.97 -22.06 27.47
CA LEU A 105 -4.54 -20.84 28.14
C LEU A 105 -5.71 -20.00 28.67
N LEU A 106 -6.81 -19.85 27.89
CA LEU A 106 -8.01 -19.14 28.36
C LEU A 106 -8.66 -19.83 29.57
N ARG A 107 -8.77 -21.17 29.57
CA ARG A 107 -9.27 -21.93 30.72
C ARG A 107 -8.36 -21.76 31.94
N THR A 108 -7.04 -21.81 31.74
CA THR A 108 -6.05 -21.57 32.80
C THR A 108 -6.18 -20.16 33.36
N LEU A 109 -6.27 -19.12 32.52
CA LEU A 109 -6.47 -17.74 32.93
C LEU A 109 -7.72 -17.56 33.80
N ILE A 110 -8.84 -18.16 33.40
CA ILE A 110 -10.09 -18.11 34.18
C ILE A 110 -9.92 -18.80 35.53
N LEU A 111 -9.25 -19.96 35.58
CA LEU A 111 -8.97 -20.68 36.82
C LEU A 111 -8.06 -19.87 37.76
N THR A 112 -6.96 -19.32 37.25
CA THR A 112 -6.03 -18.47 38.02
C THR A 112 -6.73 -17.20 38.53
N TYR A 113 -7.63 -16.62 37.73
CA TYR A 113 -8.45 -15.48 38.17
C TYR A 113 -9.41 -15.87 39.30
N THR A 114 -10.07 -17.03 39.24
CA THR A 114 -10.90 -17.50 40.37
C THR A 114 -10.06 -17.77 41.62
N GLN A 115 -8.88 -18.37 41.48
CA GLN A 115 -7.95 -18.57 42.60
C GLN A 115 -7.48 -17.23 43.21
N LEU A 116 -7.33 -16.18 42.39
CA LEU A 116 -6.99 -14.85 42.89
C LEU A 116 -8.15 -14.24 43.68
N LEU A 117 -9.39 -14.38 43.19
CA LEU A 117 -10.57 -13.94 43.94
C LEU A 117 -10.68 -14.68 45.28
N ASP A 118 -10.49 -16.00 45.30
CA ASP A 118 -10.50 -16.79 46.53
C ASP A 118 -9.40 -16.35 47.50
N ALA A 119 -8.17 -16.11 47.01
CA ALA A 119 -7.05 -15.61 47.81
C ALA A 119 -7.30 -14.21 48.39
N LEU A 120 -7.93 -13.31 47.62
CA LEU A 120 -8.27 -11.94 48.05
C LEU A 120 -9.49 -11.89 49.01
N LEU A 121 -10.39 -12.86 48.91
CA LEU A 121 -11.55 -13.01 49.80
C LEU A 121 -11.23 -13.79 51.09
N THR A 122 -10.11 -14.52 51.11
CA THR A 122 -9.64 -15.24 52.31
C THR A 122 -9.23 -14.23 53.39
N PRO A 123 -9.69 -14.38 54.64
CA PRO A 123 -9.31 -13.47 55.72
C PRO A 123 -7.79 -13.51 55.97
N PRO A 124 -7.14 -12.37 56.29
CA PRO A 124 -5.72 -12.36 56.61
C PRO A 124 -5.38 -13.33 57.75
N PRO A 125 -4.23 -14.03 57.71
CA PRO A 125 -3.85 -14.98 58.75
C PRO A 125 -3.76 -14.27 60.11
N SER A 126 -4.65 -14.63 61.03
CA SER A 126 -4.67 -14.02 62.36
C SER A 126 -3.52 -14.59 63.20
N LEU A 127 -2.92 -13.75 64.05
CA LEU A 127 -1.82 -14.16 64.95
C LEU A 127 -2.21 -15.27 65.95
N ALA A 128 -3.52 -15.57 66.11
CA ALA A 128 -4.02 -16.63 66.97
C ALA A 128 -4.09 -18.01 66.30
N HIS A 129 -4.13 -18.06 64.96
CA HIS A 129 -4.24 -19.30 64.18
C HIS A 129 -3.37 -19.21 62.92
N PRO A 130 -2.10 -19.68 62.97
CA PRO A 130 -1.28 -19.88 61.79
C PRO A 130 -1.74 -21.16 61.07
N GLU A 131 -2.98 -21.14 60.56
CA GLU A 131 -3.40 -22.08 59.52
C GLU A 131 -2.43 -21.96 58.33
N PRO A 132 -2.01 -23.08 57.71
CA PRO A 132 -1.28 -23.03 56.46
C PRO A 132 -2.27 -22.64 55.35
N THR A 133 -2.58 -21.35 55.26
CA THR A 133 -3.17 -20.75 54.06
C THR A 133 -2.38 -21.29 52.87
N LEU A 134 -3.06 -21.86 51.86
CA LEU A 134 -2.38 -22.36 50.67
C LEU A 134 -1.39 -21.31 50.16
N PRO A 135 -0.21 -21.69 49.62
CA PRO A 135 0.86 -20.79 49.19
C PRO A 135 0.49 -20.09 47.87
N THR A 136 -0.67 -19.45 47.88
CA THR A 136 -1.36 -18.80 46.79
C THR A 136 -1.16 -17.29 46.98
N ASP A 137 0.10 -16.88 46.99
CA ASP A 137 0.48 -15.47 47.09
C ASP A 137 -0.21 -14.72 45.92
N PRO A 138 -1.05 -13.69 46.18
CA PRO A 138 -1.82 -13.03 45.14
C PRO A 138 -0.91 -12.37 44.08
N GLU A 139 0.30 -11.98 44.47
CA GLU A 139 1.36 -11.50 43.57
C GLU A 139 1.80 -12.57 42.56
N ARG A 140 1.96 -13.82 43.00
CA ARG A 140 2.39 -14.95 42.14
C ARG A 140 1.29 -15.38 41.18
N LEU A 141 0.04 -15.34 41.61
CA LEU A 141 -1.11 -15.51 40.71
C LEU A 141 -1.18 -14.38 39.67
N THR A 142 -0.93 -13.14 40.07
CA THR A 142 -0.94 -11.97 39.17
C THR A 142 0.15 -12.07 38.10
N GLU A 143 1.37 -12.43 38.49
CA GLU A 143 2.46 -12.67 37.51
C GLU A 143 2.18 -13.91 36.64
N HIS A 144 1.57 -14.97 37.19
CA HIS A 144 1.15 -16.13 36.37
C HIS A 144 0.12 -15.73 35.30
N MET A 145 -0.90 -14.93 35.65
CA MET A 145 -1.86 -14.40 34.67
C MET A 145 -1.19 -13.50 33.63
N ARG A 146 -0.22 -12.67 34.03
CA ARG A 146 0.56 -11.84 33.10
C ARG A 146 1.29 -12.70 32.06
N LEU A 147 1.96 -13.77 32.49
CA LEU A 147 2.64 -14.72 31.61
C LEU A 147 1.67 -15.46 30.67
N ILE A 148 0.49 -15.86 31.16
CA ILE A 148 -0.57 -16.44 30.32
C ILE A 148 -1.00 -15.45 29.24
N CYS A 149 -1.26 -14.18 29.60
CA CYS A 149 -1.64 -13.15 28.64
C CYS A 149 -0.56 -12.93 27.57
N ILE A 150 0.73 -12.88 27.94
CA ILE A 150 1.83 -12.74 26.97
C ILE A 150 1.87 -13.95 26.00
N ASN A 151 1.73 -15.17 26.52
CA ASN A 151 1.65 -16.39 25.71
C ASN A 151 0.44 -16.35 24.74
N MET A 152 -0.74 -15.91 25.22
CA MET A 152 -1.93 -15.74 24.38
C MET A 152 -1.72 -14.68 23.29
N HIS A 153 -1.07 -13.55 23.59
CA HIS A 153 -0.74 -12.53 22.60
C HIS A 153 0.21 -13.05 21.52
N TYR A 154 1.23 -13.83 21.91
CA TYR A 154 2.13 -14.48 20.97
C TYR A 154 1.37 -15.43 20.02
N LEU A 155 0.53 -16.34 20.55
CA LEU A 155 -0.28 -17.24 19.74
C LEU A 155 -1.26 -16.53 18.80
N VAL A 156 -1.84 -15.40 19.24
CA VAL A 156 -2.69 -14.57 18.37
C VAL A 156 -1.87 -13.91 17.25
N ASN A 157 -0.63 -13.51 17.51
CA ASN A 157 0.27 -12.99 16.48
C ASN A 157 0.65 -14.07 15.44
N GLU A 158 0.96 -15.31 15.86
CA GLU A 158 1.19 -16.44 14.95
C GLU A 158 0.00 -16.72 14.00
N LEU A 159 -1.24 -16.42 14.44
CA LEU A 159 -2.45 -16.62 13.65
C LEU A 159 -2.75 -15.49 12.65
N ARG A 160 -2.11 -14.31 12.74
CA ARG A 160 -2.35 -13.17 11.83
C ARG A 160 -2.13 -13.50 10.35
N PRO A 161 -1.07 -14.21 9.92
CA PRO A 161 -0.87 -14.56 8.51
C PRO A 161 -1.97 -15.49 7.96
N VAL A 162 -2.50 -16.40 8.80
CA VAL A 162 -3.62 -17.28 8.44
C VAL A 162 -4.91 -16.47 8.29
N GLN A 163 -5.17 -15.56 9.23
CA GLN A 163 -6.31 -14.64 9.17
C GLN A 163 -6.25 -13.75 7.91
N ALA A 164 -5.08 -13.22 7.56
CA ALA A 164 -4.89 -12.39 6.37
C ALA A 164 -5.22 -13.15 5.07
N ARG A 165 -4.79 -14.42 4.97
CA ARG A 165 -5.07 -15.30 3.82
C ARG A 165 -6.57 -15.58 3.67
N GLU A 166 -7.26 -15.95 4.74
CA GLU A 166 -8.71 -16.20 4.68
C GLU A 166 -9.51 -14.90 4.43
N THR A 167 -9.05 -13.75 4.95
CA THR A 167 -9.63 -12.43 4.66
C THR A 167 -9.51 -12.09 3.17
N LEU A 168 -8.32 -12.29 2.57
CA LEU A 168 -8.09 -12.07 1.14
C LEU A 168 -8.98 -12.98 0.28
N LYS A 169 -9.08 -14.27 0.64
CA LYS A 169 -9.93 -15.25 -0.03
C LYS A 169 -11.41 -14.84 0.00
N ALA A 170 -11.92 -14.39 1.15
CA ALA A 170 -13.28 -13.85 1.27
C ALA A 170 -13.48 -12.59 0.42
N MET A 171 -12.50 -11.68 0.40
CA MET A 171 -12.53 -10.49 -0.46
C MET A 171 -12.59 -10.87 -1.95
N MET A 172 -11.78 -11.83 -2.40
CA MET A 172 -11.78 -12.31 -3.79
C MET A 172 -13.10 -12.98 -4.18
N GLN A 173 -13.70 -13.79 -3.29
CA GLN A 173 -15.03 -14.37 -3.50
C GLN A 173 -16.10 -13.28 -3.67
N SER A 174 -16.10 -12.27 -2.79
CA SER A 174 -17.00 -11.11 -2.89
C SER A 174 -16.84 -10.35 -4.21
N GLN A 175 -15.59 -10.16 -4.68
CA GLN A 175 -15.32 -9.56 -6.00
C GLN A 175 -15.85 -10.40 -7.16
N ILE A 176 -15.70 -11.73 -7.11
CA ILE A 176 -16.23 -12.65 -8.13
C ILE A 176 -17.76 -12.54 -8.19
N ASP A 177 -18.44 -12.56 -7.05
CA ASP A 177 -19.90 -12.47 -7.00
C ASP A 177 -20.41 -11.09 -7.42
N LEU A 178 -19.71 -10.01 -7.07
CA LEU A 178 -20.01 -8.67 -7.56
C LEU A 178 -19.89 -8.60 -9.10
N ARG A 179 -18.83 -9.19 -9.68
CA ARG A 179 -18.66 -9.27 -11.14
C ARG A 179 -19.75 -10.11 -11.79
N ARG A 180 -20.11 -11.27 -11.21
CA ARG A 180 -21.23 -12.11 -11.69
C ARG A 180 -22.57 -11.36 -11.69
N ARG A 181 -22.91 -10.68 -10.59
CA ARG A 181 -24.14 -9.85 -10.48
C ARG A 181 -24.16 -8.73 -11.52
N LYS A 182 -23.05 -8.00 -11.69
CA LYS A 182 -22.92 -6.95 -12.72
C LYS A 182 -23.12 -7.52 -14.13
N THR A 183 -22.47 -8.64 -14.47
CA THR A 183 -22.63 -9.31 -15.78
C THR A 183 -24.05 -9.81 -16.00
N ALA A 184 -24.72 -10.35 -14.97
CA ALA A 184 -26.12 -10.78 -15.07
C ALA A 184 -27.06 -9.58 -15.35
N ALA A 185 -26.88 -8.46 -14.63
CA ALA A 185 -27.64 -7.23 -14.85
C ALA A 185 -27.43 -6.65 -16.26
N ILE A 186 -26.18 -6.64 -16.76
CA ILE A 186 -25.87 -6.21 -18.13
C ILE A 186 -26.58 -7.13 -19.14
N LYS A 187 -26.47 -8.46 -18.99
CA LYS A 187 -27.16 -9.41 -19.88
C LYS A 187 -28.68 -9.21 -19.89
N GLN A 188 -29.30 -8.97 -18.73
CA GLN A 188 -30.73 -8.68 -18.62
C GLN A 188 -31.10 -7.38 -19.34
N LYS A 189 -30.30 -6.31 -19.19
CA LYS A 189 -30.53 -5.04 -19.89
C LYS A 189 -30.35 -5.18 -21.40
N CYS A 190 -29.32 -5.88 -21.88
CA CYS A 190 -29.16 -6.16 -23.31
C CYS A 190 -30.35 -6.95 -23.87
N ALA A 191 -30.82 -8.00 -23.18
CA ALA A 191 -31.98 -8.77 -23.61
C ALA A 191 -33.26 -7.90 -23.69
N SER A 192 -33.47 -7.00 -22.71
CA SER A 192 -34.56 -6.02 -22.73
C SER A 192 -34.47 -5.06 -23.91
N ILE A 193 -33.27 -4.55 -24.24
CA ILE A 193 -33.05 -3.64 -25.38
C ILE A 193 -33.29 -4.37 -26.70
N THR A 194 -32.75 -5.58 -26.88
CA THR A 194 -32.97 -6.39 -28.09
C THR A 194 -34.45 -6.71 -28.29
N ALA A 195 -35.19 -7.02 -27.22
CA ALA A 195 -36.63 -7.24 -27.31
C ALA A 195 -37.42 -5.97 -27.71
N GLN A 196 -37.03 -4.81 -27.17
CA GLN A 196 -37.63 -3.52 -27.56
C GLN A 196 -37.33 -3.16 -29.02
N LEU A 197 -36.09 -3.37 -29.48
CA LEU A 197 -35.70 -3.14 -30.88
C LEU A 197 -36.46 -4.06 -31.84
N ALA A 198 -36.63 -5.34 -31.50
CA ALA A 198 -37.40 -6.28 -32.31
C ALA A 198 -38.89 -5.88 -32.37
N ALA A 199 -39.48 -5.42 -31.26
CA ALA A 199 -40.86 -4.93 -31.23
C ALA A 199 -41.05 -3.65 -32.08
N LEU A 200 -40.11 -2.71 -32.02
CA LEU A 200 -40.12 -1.52 -32.87
C LEU A 200 -39.95 -1.87 -34.36
N GLN A 201 -39.06 -2.81 -34.69
CA GLN A 201 -38.89 -3.29 -36.06
C GLN A 201 -40.19 -3.90 -36.61
N ALA A 202 -40.88 -4.74 -35.82
CA ALA A 202 -42.18 -5.29 -36.19
C ALA A 202 -43.22 -4.18 -36.46
N GLN A 203 -43.33 -3.19 -35.56
CA GLN A 203 -44.23 -2.05 -35.74
C GLN A 203 -43.91 -1.23 -37.01
N THR A 204 -42.62 -1.02 -37.32
CA THR A 204 -42.23 -0.33 -38.56
C THR A 204 -42.52 -1.15 -39.82
N ALA A 205 -42.41 -2.48 -39.77
CA ALA A 205 -42.75 -3.36 -40.88
C ALA A 205 -44.26 -3.41 -41.12
N GLU A 206 -45.07 -3.44 -40.07
CA GLU A 206 -46.53 -3.30 -40.15
C GLU A 206 -46.93 -1.93 -40.72
N ALA A 207 -46.33 -0.84 -40.24
CA ALA A 207 -46.57 0.51 -40.76
C ALA A 207 -46.14 0.68 -42.23
N ALA A 208 -45.08 0.00 -42.67
CA ALA A 208 -44.66 -0.02 -44.07
C ALA A 208 -45.65 -0.80 -44.95
N ASN A 209 -46.10 -1.98 -44.51
CA ASN A 209 -47.09 -2.79 -45.23
C ASN A 209 -48.49 -2.15 -45.24
N ALA A 210 -48.83 -1.33 -44.25
CA ALA A 210 -50.09 -0.58 -44.20
C ALA A 210 -50.13 0.63 -45.14
N ARG A 211 -49.02 1.00 -45.80
CA ARG A 211 -48.98 2.12 -46.74
C ARG A 211 -49.45 1.65 -48.13
N PRO A 212 -50.55 2.21 -48.68
CA PRO A 212 -51.01 1.83 -50.03
C PRO A 212 -49.96 2.23 -51.08
N PRO A 213 -49.90 1.52 -52.22
CA PRO A 213 -48.92 1.82 -53.28
C PRO A 213 -49.08 3.27 -53.76
N PRO A 214 -47.98 3.98 -54.07
CA PRO A 214 -48.07 5.31 -54.64
C PRO A 214 -48.86 5.23 -55.94
N LYS A 215 -49.86 6.09 -56.10
CA LYS A 215 -50.60 6.20 -57.36
C LYS A 215 -49.60 6.50 -58.47
N SER A 216 -49.62 5.68 -59.51
CA SER A 216 -48.80 5.86 -60.71
C SER A 216 -49.07 7.24 -61.31
N HIS A 217 -48.17 8.19 -61.06
CA HIS A 217 -48.04 9.38 -61.88
C HIS A 217 -46.90 9.16 -62.87
N ASP A 218 -47.02 9.80 -64.02
CA ASP A 218 -46.29 9.42 -65.23
C ASP A 218 -44.77 9.48 -65.10
N ARG A 219 -44.09 8.64 -65.89
CA ARG A 219 -42.63 8.67 -66.04
C ARG A 219 -42.19 10.00 -66.62
N LEU A 220 -41.34 10.74 -65.92
CA LEU A 220 -40.24 11.56 -66.45
C LEU A 220 -39.52 12.25 -65.28
N ASP A 221 -38.47 11.59 -64.76
CA ASP A 221 -37.23 12.16 -64.18
C ASP A 221 -36.56 11.11 -63.27
N PRO A 222 -35.22 10.96 -63.27
CA PRO A 222 -34.52 10.03 -62.39
C PRO A 222 -34.62 10.48 -60.93
N SER A 223 -34.91 9.54 -60.03
CA SER A 223 -35.08 9.85 -58.61
C SER A 223 -33.78 10.39 -57.99
N PRO A 224 -33.82 11.45 -57.15
CA PRO A 224 -32.62 11.95 -56.48
C PRO A 224 -31.96 10.89 -55.59
N ALA A 225 -32.69 9.86 -55.16
CA ALA A 225 -32.13 8.71 -54.44
C ALA A 225 -31.28 7.80 -55.33
N GLU A 226 -31.65 7.63 -56.61
CA GLU A 226 -30.89 6.83 -57.58
C GLU A 226 -29.63 7.59 -58.02
N ALA A 227 -29.75 8.89 -58.27
CA ALA A 227 -28.60 9.76 -58.54
C ALA A 227 -27.61 9.79 -57.37
N ALA A 228 -28.10 9.86 -56.12
CA ALA A 228 -27.26 9.80 -54.93
C ALA A 228 -26.60 8.42 -54.73
N ALA A 229 -27.30 7.32 -55.05
CA ALA A 229 -26.72 5.99 -55.03
C ALA A 229 -25.61 5.84 -56.08
N THR A 230 -25.84 6.27 -57.32
CA THR A 230 -24.82 6.24 -58.39
C THR A 230 -23.59 7.08 -58.02
N ALA A 231 -23.79 8.29 -57.49
CA ALA A 231 -22.68 9.14 -57.02
C ALA A 231 -21.90 8.51 -55.84
N ALA A 232 -22.58 7.79 -54.94
CA ALA A 232 -21.92 7.04 -53.87
C ALA A 232 -21.12 5.83 -54.39
N GLN A 233 -21.63 5.13 -55.41
CA GLN A 233 -20.91 4.09 -56.13
C GLN A 233 -19.64 4.62 -56.82
N GLU A 234 -19.75 5.76 -57.53
CA GLU A 234 -18.62 6.43 -58.19
C GLU A 234 -17.56 6.89 -57.18
N ALA A 235 -17.98 7.47 -56.04
CA ALA A 235 -17.06 7.86 -54.98
C ALA A 235 -16.29 6.66 -54.41
N LEU A 236 -16.95 5.52 -54.17
CA LEU A 236 -16.30 4.29 -53.70
C LEU A 236 -15.28 3.74 -54.71
N ASP A 237 -15.59 3.80 -56.01
CA ASP A 237 -14.68 3.36 -57.08
C ASP A 237 -13.46 4.30 -57.23
N ILE A 238 -13.64 5.61 -57.01
CA ILE A 238 -12.53 6.58 -56.92
C ILE A 238 -11.64 6.27 -55.71
N PHE A 239 -12.20 6.01 -54.53
CA PHE A 239 -11.42 5.62 -53.35
C PHE A 239 -10.67 4.29 -53.54
N ALA A 240 -11.27 3.32 -54.24
CA ALA A 240 -10.60 2.06 -54.58
C ALA A 240 -9.37 2.30 -55.50
N LYS A 241 -9.51 3.12 -56.53
CA LYS A 241 -8.42 3.50 -57.45
C LYS A 241 -7.30 4.27 -56.76
N LEU A 242 -7.65 5.20 -55.87
CA LEU A 242 -6.66 5.91 -55.04
C LEU A 242 -5.89 4.97 -54.11
N ARG A 243 -6.58 3.99 -53.51
CA ARG A 243 -5.94 2.98 -52.64
C ARG A 243 -5.00 2.05 -53.41
N ALA A 244 -5.37 1.64 -54.63
CA ALA A 244 -4.49 0.86 -55.50
C ALA A 244 -3.22 1.66 -55.86
N ARG A 245 -3.38 2.92 -56.30
CA ARG A 245 -2.26 3.79 -56.65
C ARG A 245 -1.34 4.10 -55.46
N ALA A 246 -1.88 4.17 -54.24
CA ALA A 246 -1.10 4.33 -53.02
C ALA A 246 -0.29 3.06 -52.65
N ALA A 247 -0.78 1.86 -53.01
CA ALA A 247 -0.05 0.62 -52.82
C ALA A 247 1.14 0.50 -53.78
N ASP A 248 0.95 0.86 -55.06
CA ASP A 248 2.02 0.83 -56.07
C ASP A 248 3.18 1.80 -55.75
N THR A 249 2.91 2.93 -55.08
CA THR A 249 3.94 3.91 -54.68
C THR A 249 4.76 3.52 -53.44
N VAL A 250 4.47 2.38 -52.79
CA VAL A 250 5.21 1.89 -51.60
C VAL A 250 6.17 0.74 -51.94
N VAL A 251 6.20 0.31 -53.21
CA VAL A 251 7.00 -0.84 -53.70
C VAL A 251 8.06 -0.42 -54.73
N SER A 252 8.46 0.86 -54.72
CA SER A 252 9.60 1.41 -55.48
C SER A 252 10.44 2.34 -54.60
#